data_AF-A0A661ZNU4-F1
#
_entry.id   AF-A0A661ZNU4-F1
#
_cell.length_a   1.000
_cell.length_b   1.000
_cell.length_c   1.000
_cell.angle_alpha   90.00
_cell.angle_beta   90.00
_cell.angle_gamma   90.00
#
_symmetry.space_group_name_H-M   'P 1'
#
loop_
_entity.id
_entity.type
_entity.pdbx_description
1 polymer ?
#
loop_
_entity_poly.entity_id
_entity_poly.type
_entity_poly.pdbx_seq_one_letter_code
_entity_poly.pdbx_strand_id
1 'polypeptide(L)'
;MINIIIKDYVNKLMQEFHHLKEETELLINDNKNKINMKDYHLSVETLTDGTTKYWINQGYKIDNSLYDRLIIEYNQNNLDLLTR
;
A
#
# COMPACT_ATOMS: atom_id res chain seq x y z
N MET A 1 -2.48 13.94 11.28
CA MET A 1 -3.09 13.31 10.09
C MET A 1 -1.99 13.14 9.05
N ILE A 2 -1.82 11.94 8.53
CA ILE A 2 -0.73 11.58 7.63
C ILE A 2 -1.30 11.26 6.27
N ASN A 3 -0.64 11.73 5.22
CA ASN A 3 -0.93 11.33 3.86
C ASN A 3 0.15 10.36 3.41
N ILE A 4 -0.23 9.21 2.91
CA ILE A 4 0.72 8.19 2.44
C ILE A 4 0.32 7.71 1.05
N ILE A 5 1.28 7.08 0.38
CA ILE A 5 1.03 6.31 -0.83
C ILE A 5 1.61 4.91 -0.64
N ILE A 6 0.79 3.92 -0.94
CA ILE A 6 1.19 2.52 -1.01
C ILE A 6 1.49 2.20 -2.47
N LYS A 7 2.62 1.55 -2.73
CA LYS A 7 3.06 1.22 -4.09
C LYS A 7 3.41 -0.25 -4.17
N ASP A 8 2.91 -0.91 -5.20
CA ASP A 8 3.32 -2.23 -5.64
C ASP A 8 4.30 -2.11 -6.81
N TYR A 9 5.56 -2.47 -6.56
CA TYR A 9 6.62 -2.42 -7.57
C TYR A 9 6.44 -3.46 -8.68
N VAL A 10 5.80 -4.61 -8.39
CA VAL A 10 5.65 -5.72 -9.34
C VAL A 10 4.64 -5.34 -10.41
N ASN A 11 3.46 -4.90 -10.00
CA ASN A 11 2.36 -4.56 -10.91
C ASN A 11 2.37 -3.09 -11.35
N LYS A 12 3.30 -2.28 -10.83
CA LYS A 12 3.36 -0.83 -11.06
C LYS A 12 2.02 -0.16 -10.70
N LEU A 13 1.46 -0.54 -9.56
CA LEU A 13 0.21 0.02 -9.03
C LEU A 13 0.51 0.87 -7.80
N MET A 14 -0.31 1.89 -7.56
CA MET A 14 -0.23 2.70 -6.36
C MET A 14 -1.60 3.14 -5.88
N GLN A 15 -1.72 3.37 -4.58
CA GLN A 15 -2.92 3.89 -3.93
C GLN A 15 -2.54 4.99 -2.95
N GLU A 16 -3.26 6.10 -3.04
CA GLU A 16 -3.10 7.22 -2.13
C GLU A 16 -4.09 7.11 -0.96
N PHE A 17 -3.60 7.45 0.22
CA PHE A 17 -4.42 7.62 1.40
C PHE A 17 -4.19 9.02 1.95
N HIS A 18 -5.29 9.73 2.13
CA HIS A 18 -5.29 11.10 2.64
C HIS A 18 -5.88 11.12 4.04
N HIS A 19 -5.33 11.96 4.91
CA HIS A 19 -5.83 12.22 6.25
C HIS A 19 -5.91 11.00 7.18
N LEU A 20 -4.98 10.05 7.06
CA LEU A 20 -4.92 8.89 7.95
C LEU A 20 -4.60 9.29 9.39
N LYS A 21 -5.15 8.51 10.32
CA LYS A 21 -4.68 8.47 11.71
C LYS A 21 -3.35 7.70 11.76
N GLU A 22 -2.50 8.07 12.71
CA GLU A 22 -1.20 7.40 12.93
C GLU A 22 -1.37 5.89 13.17
N GLU A 23 -2.38 5.50 13.94
CA GLU A 23 -2.72 4.09 14.19
C GLU A 23 -3.01 3.31 12.90
N THR A 24 -3.67 3.96 11.92
CA THR A 24 -3.96 3.34 10.62
C THR A 24 -2.70 3.21 9.76
N GLU A 25 -1.79 4.20 9.83
CA GLU A 25 -0.51 4.14 9.14
C GLU A 25 0.39 3.02 9.70
N LEU A 26 0.43 2.86 11.02
CA LEU A 26 1.13 1.77 11.69
C LEU A 26 0.57 0.41 11.27
N LEU A 27 -0.76 0.26 11.27
CA LEU A 27 -1.41 -0.97 10.83
C LEU A 27 -1.06 -1.32 9.37
N ILE A 28 -1.09 -0.32 8.48
CA ILE A 28 -0.71 -0.49 7.07
C ILE A 28 0.75 -0.96 6.95
N ASN A 29 1.67 -0.39 7.74
CA ASN A 29 3.06 -0.81 7.75
C ASN A 29 3.27 -2.24 8.26
N ASP A 30 2.55 -2.63 9.31
CA ASP A 30 2.60 -3.99 9.85
C ASP A 30 2.07 -5.01 8.82
N ASN A 31 0.94 -4.70 8.19
CA ASN A 31 0.37 -5.53 7.13
C ASN A 31 1.31 -5.64 5.92
N LYS A 32 1.91 -4.53 5.49
CA LYS A 32 2.91 -4.49 4.41
C LYS A 32 4.08 -5.45 4.71
N ASN A 33 4.59 -5.44 5.94
CA ASN A 33 5.70 -6.32 6.32
C ASN A 33 5.33 -7.80 6.20
N LYS A 34 4.11 -8.18 6.58
CA LYS A 34 3.60 -9.54 6.42
C LYS A 34 3.40 -9.92 4.95
N ILE A 35 2.86 -9.01 4.14
CA ILE A 35 2.64 -9.26 2.70
C ILE A 35 3.97 -9.41 1.93
N ASN A 36 4.97 -8.57 2.23
CA ASN A 36 6.27 -8.60 1.55
C ASN A 36 7.10 -9.86 1.79
N MET A 37 6.76 -10.70 2.78
CA MET A 37 7.44 -11.98 2.99
C MET A 37 7.17 -13.02 1.89
N LYS A 38 6.20 -12.77 0.99
CA LYS A 38 5.76 -13.71 -0.06
C LYS A 38 5.92 -13.18 -1.49
N ASP A 39 7.08 -12.61 -1.82
CA ASP A 39 7.44 -12.09 -3.16
C ASP A 39 6.70 -10.84 -3.63
N TYR A 40 5.88 -10.21 -2.77
CA TYR A 40 5.39 -8.87 -3.03
C TYR A 40 6.46 -7.84 -2.68
N HIS A 41 6.56 -6.80 -3.51
CA HIS A 41 7.39 -5.63 -3.24
C HIS A 41 6.50 -4.42 -3.04
N LEU A 42 5.87 -4.35 -1.85
CA LEU A 42 5.11 -3.20 -1.41
C LEU A 42 6.03 -2.20 -0.71
N SER A 43 5.80 -0.91 -0.96
CA SER A 43 6.38 0.18 -0.19
C SER A 43 5.32 1.18 0.21
N VAL A 44 5.56 1.82 1.34
CA VAL A 44 4.76 2.93 1.86
C VAL A 44 5.70 4.12 1.96
N GLU A 45 5.26 5.28 1.50
CA GLU A 45 5.98 6.54 1.66
C GLU A 45 4.99 7.67 1.95
N THR A 46 5.48 8.75 2.56
CA THR A 46 4.68 9.94 2.80
C THR A 46 4.35 10.64 1.49
N LEU A 47 3.09 11.01 1.32
CA LEU A 47 2.64 11.81 0.20
C LEU A 47 3.04 13.27 0.41
N THR A 48 3.87 13.80 -0.48
CA THR A 48 4.23 15.21 -0.55
C THR A 48 3.86 15.77 -1.92
N ASP A 49 3.94 17.10 -2.07
CA ASP A 49 3.61 17.75 -3.34
C ASP A 49 4.47 17.22 -4.49
N GLY A 50 3.81 16.68 -5.51
CA GLY A 50 4.47 16.12 -6.69
C GLY A 50 4.78 14.62 -6.65
N THR A 51 4.63 13.95 -5.50
CA THR A 51 4.88 12.49 -5.37
C THR A 51 4.06 11.68 -6.36
N THR A 52 2.75 11.91 -6.43
CA THR A 52 1.85 11.23 -7.38
C THR A 52 2.30 11.41 -8.82
N LYS A 53 2.59 12.66 -9.21
CA LYS A 53 2.99 12.99 -10.59
C LYS A 53 4.31 12.31 -10.95
N TYR A 54 5.25 12.28 -10.01
CA TYR A 54 6.52 11.57 -10.17
C TYR A 54 6.29 10.09 -10.47
N TRP A 55 5.47 9.39 -9.69
CA TRP A 55 5.25 7.96 -9.90
C TRP A 55 4.44 7.63 -11.15
N ILE A 56 3.46 8.46 -11.51
CA ILE A 56 2.79 8.35 -12.81
C ILE A 56 3.81 8.42 -13.95
N ASN A 57 4.76 9.36 -13.88
CA ASN A 57 5.84 9.46 -14.89
C ASN A 57 6.79 8.25 -14.88
N GLN A 58 6.93 7.56 -13.74
CA GLN A 58 7.67 6.29 -13.61
C GLN A 58 6.86 5.07 -14.07
N GLY A 59 5.66 5.27 -14.63
CA GLY A 59 4.80 4.23 -15.19
C GLY A 59 3.82 3.60 -14.20
N TYR A 60 3.64 4.17 -13.01
CA TYR A 60 2.64 3.69 -12.05
C TYR A 60 1.23 4.08 -12.46
N LYS A 61 0.28 3.21 -12.14
CA LYS A 61 -1.16 3.47 -12.29
C LYS A 61 -1.82 3.54 -10.92
N ILE A 62 -2.79 4.44 -10.79
CA ILE A 62 -3.59 4.56 -9.56
C ILE A 62 -4.62 3.43 -9.55
N ASP A 63 -4.66 2.69 -8.43
CA ASP A 63 -5.66 1.67 -8.13
C ASP A 63 -6.18 1.89 -6.70
N ASN A 64 -7.37 2.49 -6.60
CA ASN A 64 -8.00 2.83 -5.32
C ASN A 64 -8.43 1.61 -4.49
N SER A 65 -8.26 0.39 -5.01
CA SER A 65 -8.58 -0.86 -4.31
C SER A 65 -7.34 -1.75 -4.14
N LEU A 66 -6.14 -1.23 -4.39
CA LEU A 66 -4.88 -1.98 -4.28
C LEU A 66 -4.72 -2.62 -2.90
N TYR A 67 -4.77 -1.81 -1.84
CA TYR A 67 -4.55 -2.29 -0.47
C TYR A 67 -5.60 -3.31 -0.06
N ASP A 68 -6.86 -3.02 -0.33
CA ASP A 68 -7.98 -3.91 -0.05
C ASP A 68 -7.85 -5.27 -0.73
N ARG A 69 -7.38 -5.27 -1.99
CA ARG A 69 -7.14 -6.49 -2.77
C ARG A 69 -5.99 -7.30 -2.16
N LEU A 70 -4.88 -6.65 -1.81
CA LEU A 70 -3.72 -7.30 -1.19
C LEU A 70 -4.08 -7.95 0.15
N ILE A 71 -4.89 -7.29 0.97
CA ILE A 71 -5.39 -7.86 2.23
C ILE A 71 -6.25 -9.11 1.97
N ILE A 72 -7.17 -9.05 1.00
CA ILE A 72 -8.03 -10.19 0.65
C ILE A 72 -7.19 -11.35 0.12
N GLU A 73 -6.29 -11.09 -0.83
CA GLU A 73 -5.41 -12.11 -1.41
C GLU A 73 -4.53 -12.76 -0.35
N TYR A 74 -3.96 -11.97 0.57
CA TYR A 74 -3.21 -12.51 1.69
C TYR A 74 -4.09 -13.39 2.59
N ASN A 75 -5.27 -12.91 3.00
CA ASN A 75 -6.16 -13.63 3.91
C ASN A 75 -6.74 -14.92 3.31
N GLN A 76 -6.90 -15.00 1.99
CA GLN A 76 -7.33 -16.23 1.31
C GLN A 76 -6.24 -17.31 1.30
N ASN A 77 -4.97 -16.92 1.39
CA ASN A 77 -3.82 -17.81 1.26
C ASN A 77 -3.09 -18.09 2.59
N ASN A 78 -3.58 -17.54 3.71
CA ASN A 78 -2.90 -17.62 5.02
C ASN A 78 -3.89 -17.85 6.16
N LEU A 79 -3.41 -18.51 7.22
CA LEU A 79 -4.17 -18.73 8.46
C LEU A 79 -4.07 -17.54 9.44
N ASP A 80 -2.93 -16.83 9.44
CA ASP A 80 -2.80 -15.56 10.16
C ASP A 80 -3.43 -14.46 9.33
N LEU A 81 -4.54 -13.87 9.81
CA LEU A 81 -5.33 -12.90 9.04
C LEU A 81 -4.86 -11.47 9.30
N LEU A 82 -4.83 -10.66 8.25
CA LEU A 82 -4.61 -9.22 8.32
C LEU A 82 -5.95 -8.51 8.55
N THR A 83 -5.90 -7.47 9.38
CA THR A 83 -7.03 -6.57 9.63
C THR A 83 -6.95 -5.35 8.71
N ARG A 84 -8.11 -4.82 8.32
CA ARG A 84 -8.22 -3.58 7.54
C ARG A 84 -8.12 -2.34 8.42
#